data_AF-A0A2V8XMA8-F1
#
_entry.id   AF-A0A2V8XMA8-F1
#
_cell.length_a   1.000
_cell.length_b   1.000
_cell.length_c   1.000
_cell.angle_alpha   90.00
_cell.angle_beta   90.00
_cell.angle_gamma   90.00
#
_symmetry.space_group_name_H-M   'P 1'
#
loop_
_entity.id
_entity.type
_entity.pdbx_description
1 polymer ?
#
loop_
_entity_poly.entity_id
_entity_poly.type
_entity_poly.pdbx_seq_one_letter_code
_entity_poly.pdbx_strand_id
1 'polypeptide(L)'
;MPSLGLLSLLPRLLPSAIAWAEVQSHHVAQTGQSLDLAGLALARRVGVQRPELIRMKLVGQIRLPTDPILQQAAIQTGLLGPETVGLTLGHSIFITQGNLTPRVLSHECRHVYQYELGGSIAAFLPVYLQQIASVCYYDAPLEQDARANERDTA
;
A
#
# COMPACT_ATOMS: atom_id res chain seq x y z
N MET A 1 10.82 -4.58 -17.37
CA MET A 1 11.90 -3.60 -17.70
C MET A 1 11.61 -2.33 -16.93
N PRO A 2 12.57 -1.80 -16.15
CA PRO A 2 12.39 -0.51 -15.47
C PRO A 2 12.14 0.60 -16.49
N SER A 3 11.18 1.48 -16.19
CA SER A 3 10.79 2.57 -17.08
C SER A 3 11.62 3.80 -16.75
N LEU A 4 12.69 4.04 -17.52
CA LEU A 4 13.50 5.27 -17.41
C LEU A 4 12.62 6.53 -17.49
N GLY A 5 11.53 6.48 -18.26
CA GLY A 5 10.56 7.57 -18.36
C GLY A 5 9.85 7.84 -17.03
N LEU A 6 9.42 6.79 -16.31
CA LEU A 6 8.72 6.97 -15.04
C LEU A 6 9.62 7.55 -13.96
N LEU A 7 10.88 7.10 -13.88
CA LEU A 7 11.83 7.63 -12.90
C LEU A 7 12.04 9.14 -13.07
N SER A 8 12.08 9.61 -14.32
CA SER A 8 12.19 11.05 -14.64
C SER A 8 10.93 11.85 -14.31
N LEU A 9 9.75 11.23 -14.39
CA LEU A 9 8.46 11.86 -14.08
C LEU A 9 8.15 11.88 -12.58
N LEU A 10 8.82 11.04 -11.79
CA LEU A 10 8.49 10.83 -10.39
C LEU A 10 8.47 12.13 -9.55
N PRO A 11 9.45 13.05 -9.64
CA PRO A 11 9.39 14.31 -8.89
C PRO A 11 8.15 15.17 -9.20
N ARG A 12 7.65 15.10 -10.44
CA ARG A 12 6.45 15.82 -10.87
C ARG A 12 5.16 15.13 -10.41
N LEU A 13 5.16 13.79 -10.34
CA LEU A 13 3.98 13.00 -9.95
C LEU A 13 3.83 12.87 -8.44
N LEU A 14 4.92 12.94 -7.68
CA LEU A 14 4.94 12.72 -6.24
C LEU A 14 3.93 13.57 -5.46
N PRO A 15 3.82 14.90 -5.67
CA PRO A 15 2.84 15.71 -4.93
C PRO A 15 1.40 15.22 -5.14
N SER A 16 1.02 14.91 -6.38
CA SER A 16 -0.32 14.39 -6.70
C SER A 16 -0.54 12.98 -6.14
N ALA A 17 0.49 12.12 -6.15
CA ALA A 17 0.42 10.78 -5.57
C ALA A 17 0.22 10.83 -4.06
N ILE A 18 0.96 11.68 -3.36
CA ILE A 18 0.85 11.90 -1.92
C ILE A 18 -0.54 12.46 -1.58
N ALA A 19 -0.98 13.52 -2.26
CA ALA A 19 -2.30 14.11 -2.01
C ALA A 19 -3.43 13.10 -2.24
N TRP A 20 -3.35 12.30 -3.30
CA TRP A 20 -4.33 11.24 -3.56
C TRP A 20 -4.33 10.18 -2.45
N ALA A 21 -3.14 9.73 -2.04
CA ALA A 21 -2.97 8.73 -0.97
C ALA A 21 -3.50 9.23 0.38
N GLU A 22 -3.24 10.49 0.74
CA GLU A 22 -3.75 11.10 1.96
C GLU A 22 -5.28 11.19 1.97
N VAL A 23 -5.89 11.57 0.84
CA VAL A 23 -7.36 11.59 0.70
C VAL A 23 -7.96 10.19 0.87
N GLN A 24 -7.39 9.17 0.22
CA GLN A 24 -7.89 7.80 0.37
C GLN A 24 -7.66 7.26 1.79
N SER A 25 -6.49 7.55 2.38
CA SER A 25 -6.15 7.14 3.74
C SER A 25 -7.11 7.75 4.76
N HIS A 26 -7.40 9.06 4.67
CA HIS A 26 -8.36 9.74 5.53
C HIS A 26 -9.78 9.17 5.40
N HIS A 27 -10.23 8.88 4.18
CA HIS A 27 -11.53 8.25 3.94
C HIS A 27 -11.66 6.89 4.63
N VAL A 28 -10.63 6.04 4.56
CA VAL A 28 -10.64 4.73 5.25
C VAL A 28 -10.45 4.87 6.76
N ALA A 29 -9.68 5.85 7.23
CA ALA A 29 -9.55 6.12 8.65
C ALA A 29 -10.92 6.40 9.31
N GLN A 30 -11.84 7.03 8.57
CA GLN A 30 -13.19 7.36 9.04
C GLN A 30 -14.24 6.26 8.80
N THR A 31 -14.09 5.49 7.71
CA THR A 31 -15.15 4.58 7.24
C THR A 31 -14.77 3.10 7.26
N GLY A 32 -13.52 2.79 7.57
CA GLY A 32 -12.98 1.43 7.66
C GLY A 32 -13.28 0.79 9.01
N GLN A 33 -13.29 -0.54 9.02
CA GLN A 33 -13.48 -1.33 10.23
C GLN A 33 -12.15 -1.51 10.95
N SER A 34 -12.18 -1.58 12.29
CA SER A 34 -11.02 -2.06 13.06
C SER A 34 -10.70 -3.50 12.67
N LEU A 35 -9.43 -3.90 12.80
CA LEU A 35 -9.09 -5.32 12.80
C LEU A 35 -9.71 -6.03 14.02
N ASP A 36 -10.06 -7.30 13.85
CA ASP A 36 -10.44 -8.18 14.95
C ASP A 36 -9.21 -8.65 15.74
N LEU A 37 -9.41 -9.46 16.78
CA LEU A 37 -8.32 -9.94 17.64
C LEU A 37 -7.25 -10.72 16.86
N ALA A 38 -7.66 -11.50 15.86
CA ALA A 38 -6.77 -12.28 15.01
C ALA A 38 -5.94 -11.35 14.10
N GLY A 39 -6.57 -10.38 13.45
CA GLY A 39 -5.90 -9.37 12.63
C GLY A 39 -4.93 -8.50 13.43
N LEU A 40 -5.30 -8.11 14.65
CA LEU A 40 -4.40 -7.36 15.55
C LEU A 40 -3.16 -8.19 15.93
N ALA A 41 -3.34 -9.48 16.23
CA ALA A 41 -2.23 -10.38 16.53
C ALA A 41 -1.32 -10.54 15.30
N LEU A 42 -1.90 -10.73 14.12
CA LEU A 42 -1.18 -10.84 12.86
C LEU A 42 -0.37 -9.58 12.54
N ALA A 43 -0.97 -8.40 12.67
CA ALA A 43 -0.31 -7.12 12.46
C ALA A 43 0.92 -6.95 13.37
N ARG A 44 0.81 -7.31 14.66
CA ARG A 44 1.97 -7.28 15.58
C ARG A 44 3.08 -8.25 15.15
N ARG A 45 2.72 -9.45 14.68
CA ARG A 45 3.71 -10.45 14.23
C ARG A 45 4.53 -10.00 13.02
N VAL A 46 4.02 -9.08 12.22
CA VAL A 46 4.75 -8.48 11.08
C VAL A 46 5.36 -7.12 11.41
N GLY A 47 5.36 -6.73 12.69
CA GLY A 47 6.10 -5.59 13.23
C GLY A 47 5.30 -4.32 13.45
N VAL A 48 3.99 -4.28 13.15
CA VAL A 48 3.18 -3.08 13.36
C VAL A 48 3.19 -2.69 14.83
N GLN A 49 3.55 -1.44 15.10
CA GLN A 49 3.68 -0.88 16.45
C GLN A 49 2.31 -0.49 17.03
N ARG A 50 1.43 0.09 16.20
CA ARG A 50 0.10 0.56 16.61
C ARG A 50 -1.02 -0.10 15.78
N PRO A 51 -1.22 -1.43 15.89
CA PRO A 51 -2.19 -2.16 15.09
C PRO A 51 -3.64 -1.70 15.32
N GLU A 52 -3.95 -1.13 16.49
CA GLU A 52 -5.25 -0.57 16.84
C GLU A 52 -5.65 0.67 16.02
N LEU A 53 -4.68 1.33 15.39
CA LEU A 53 -4.94 2.43 14.46
C LEU A 53 -5.35 1.95 13.08
N ILE A 54 -5.15 0.66 12.76
CA ILE A 54 -5.46 0.13 11.45
C ILE A 54 -6.96 0.19 11.20
N ARG A 55 -7.32 0.75 10.04
CA ARG A 55 -8.68 0.74 9.49
C ARG A 55 -8.66 0.02 8.15
N MET A 56 -9.46 -1.04 8.04
CA MET A 56 -9.54 -1.87 6.85
C MET A 56 -10.89 -1.68 6.15
N LYS A 57 -10.86 -1.63 4.82
CA LYS A 57 -12.08 -1.57 4.01
C LYS A 57 -12.04 -2.63 2.90
N LEU A 58 -13.06 -3.48 2.89
CA LEU A 58 -13.32 -4.38 1.76
C LEU A 58 -14.02 -3.60 0.64
N VAL A 59 -13.49 -3.68 -0.58
CA VAL A 59 -13.99 -2.95 -1.75
C VAL A 59 -14.16 -3.87 -2.94
N GLY A 60 -15.10 -3.58 -3.85
CA GLY A 60 -15.20 -4.33 -5.11
C GLY A 60 -13.96 -4.13 -6.00
N GLN A 61 -13.41 -2.92 -5.99
CA GLN A 61 -12.18 -2.57 -6.69
C GLN A 61 -11.49 -1.40 -5.98
N ILE A 62 -10.17 -1.34 -6.01
CA ILE A 62 -9.40 -0.18 -5.58
C ILE A 62 -9.51 0.90 -6.66
N ARG A 63 -9.97 2.10 -6.27
CA ARG A 63 -10.11 3.22 -7.21
C ARG A 63 -8.74 3.68 -7.66
N LEU A 64 -8.59 3.94 -8.95
CA LEU A 64 -7.40 4.56 -9.50
C LEU A 64 -7.41 6.09 -9.24
N PRO A 65 -6.24 6.74 -9.26
CA PRO A 65 -6.15 8.20 -9.33
C PRO A 65 -6.92 8.76 -10.53
N THR A 66 -7.52 9.95 -10.38
CA THR A 66 -8.25 10.63 -11.46
C THR A 66 -7.34 11.42 -12.39
N ASP A 67 -6.13 11.76 -11.94
CA ASP A 67 -5.10 12.35 -12.80
C ASP A 67 -4.64 11.29 -13.82
N PRO A 68 -4.81 11.51 -15.14
CA PRO A 68 -4.51 10.50 -16.15
C PRO A 68 -3.04 10.06 -16.18
N ILE A 69 -2.10 10.97 -15.90
CA ILE A 69 -0.67 10.64 -15.94
C ILE A 69 -0.31 9.79 -14.72
N LEU A 70 -0.83 10.15 -13.54
CA LEU A 70 -0.63 9.36 -12.33
C LEU A 70 -1.31 7.98 -12.42
N GLN A 71 -2.52 7.93 -12.99
CA GLN A 71 -3.24 6.69 -13.27
C GLN A 71 -2.42 5.78 -14.17
N GLN A 72 -1.93 6.31 -15.30
CA GLN A 72 -1.14 5.55 -16.24
C GLN A 72 0.16 5.04 -15.62
N ALA A 73 0.84 5.86 -14.81
CA ALA A 73 2.03 5.46 -14.07
C ALA A 73 1.75 4.31 -13.08
N ALA A 74 0.64 4.38 -12.35
CA ALA A 74 0.25 3.33 -11.40
C ALA A 74 -0.04 1.99 -12.10
N ILE A 75 -0.68 2.03 -13.28
CA ILE A 75 -0.94 0.84 -14.11
C ILE A 75 0.36 0.27 -14.68
N GLN A 76 1.21 1.13 -15.28
CA GLN A 76 2.45 0.70 -15.93
C GLN A 76 3.45 0.07 -14.96
N THR A 77 3.43 0.49 -13.70
CA THR A 77 4.27 -0.08 -12.65
C THR A 77 3.76 -1.41 -12.11
N GLY A 78 2.48 -1.71 -12.31
CA GLY A 78 1.79 -2.81 -11.62
C GLY A 78 1.42 -2.48 -10.18
N LEU A 79 1.66 -1.25 -9.70
CA LEU A 79 1.32 -0.83 -8.35
C LEU A 79 -0.20 -0.80 -8.14
N LEU A 80 -0.94 -0.23 -9.09
CA LEU A 80 -2.41 -0.23 -9.09
C LEU A 80 -2.95 -0.65 -10.45
N GLY A 81 -3.84 -1.63 -10.46
CA GLY A 81 -4.51 -2.10 -11.67
C GLY A 81 -5.64 -3.08 -11.34
N PRO A 82 -6.22 -3.72 -12.36
CA PRO A 82 -7.29 -4.70 -12.19
C PRO A 82 -6.92 -5.87 -11.26
N GLU A 83 -5.64 -6.25 -11.24
CA GLU A 83 -5.12 -7.38 -10.45
C GLU A 83 -4.72 -6.99 -9.02
N THR A 84 -4.85 -5.72 -8.64
CA THR A 84 -4.47 -5.27 -7.29
C THR A 84 -5.47 -5.81 -6.27
N VAL A 85 -4.97 -6.69 -5.39
CA VAL A 85 -5.79 -7.32 -4.34
C VAL A 85 -5.79 -6.57 -3.01
N GLY A 86 -4.77 -5.73 -2.77
CA GLY A 86 -4.59 -4.96 -1.55
C GLY A 86 -3.88 -3.64 -1.80
N LEU A 87 -4.12 -2.66 -0.92
CA LEU A 87 -3.41 -1.38 -0.91
C LEU A 87 -3.35 -0.84 0.51
N THR A 88 -2.15 -0.48 0.96
CA THR A 88 -1.91 0.17 2.24
C THR A 88 -1.49 1.63 2.05
N LEU A 89 -2.08 2.53 2.83
CA LEU A 89 -1.79 3.96 2.86
C LEU A 89 -1.74 4.46 4.31
N GLY A 90 -0.55 4.42 4.92
CA GLY A 90 -0.41 4.66 6.36
C GLY A 90 -1.05 3.52 7.15
N HIS A 91 -1.97 3.83 8.07
CA HIS A 91 -2.76 2.84 8.81
C HIS A 91 -4.06 2.43 8.10
N SER A 92 -4.28 2.88 6.87
CA SER A 92 -5.49 2.53 6.11
C SER A 92 -5.19 1.43 5.11
N ILE A 93 -5.99 0.35 5.16
CA ILE A 93 -5.86 -0.82 4.29
C ILE A 93 -7.13 -0.98 3.45
N PHE A 94 -6.96 -1.16 2.14
CA PHE A 94 -7.97 -1.66 1.23
C PHE A 94 -7.66 -3.10 0.88
N ILE A 95 -8.67 -3.96 0.86
CA ILE A 95 -8.57 -5.30 0.30
C ILE A 95 -9.76 -5.52 -0.63
N THR A 96 -9.54 -6.10 -1.80
CA THR A 96 -10.65 -6.40 -2.70
C THR A 96 -11.50 -7.57 -2.18
N GLN A 97 -12.80 -7.52 -2.40
CA GLN A 97 -13.73 -8.53 -1.94
C GLN A 97 -13.31 -9.93 -2.44
N GLY A 98 -13.33 -10.93 -1.55
CA GLY A 98 -12.89 -12.29 -1.85
C GLY A 98 -11.40 -12.55 -1.68
N ASN A 99 -10.57 -11.52 -1.49
CA ASN A 99 -9.11 -11.66 -1.34
C ASN A 99 -8.59 -11.51 0.10
N LEU A 100 -9.47 -11.27 1.08
CA LEU A 100 -9.06 -11.19 2.47
C LEU A 100 -8.62 -12.58 2.97
N THR A 101 -7.31 -12.73 3.12
CA THR A 101 -6.64 -13.90 3.68
C THR A 101 -5.58 -13.45 4.68
N PRO A 102 -5.11 -14.32 5.60
CA PRO A 102 -3.98 -14.00 6.47
C PRO A 102 -2.76 -13.55 5.66
N ARG A 103 -2.53 -14.15 4.50
CA ARG A 103 -1.41 -13.83 3.61
C ARG A 103 -1.49 -12.41 3.08
N VAL A 104 -2.63 -12.02 2.51
CA VAL A 104 -2.84 -10.64 2.02
C VAL A 104 -2.83 -9.65 3.18
N LEU A 105 -3.51 -9.95 4.29
CA LEU A 105 -3.56 -9.02 5.43
C LEU A 105 -2.18 -8.79 6.05
N SER A 106 -1.36 -9.84 6.19
CA SER A 106 0.00 -9.72 6.71
C SER A 106 0.93 -8.94 5.77
N HIS A 107 0.77 -9.09 4.45
CA HIS A 107 1.45 -8.28 3.45
C HIS A 107 1.11 -6.78 3.64
N GLU A 108 -0.18 -6.44 3.66
CA GLU A 108 -0.63 -5.05 3.85
C GLU A 108 -0.21 -4.49 5.22
N CYS A 109 -0.30 -5.29 6.28
CA CYS A 109 0.18 -4.90 7.60
C CYS A 109 1.70 -4.68 7.62
N ARG A 110 2.47 -5.40 6.79
CA ARG A 110 3.90 -5.14 6.67
C ARG A 110 4.17 -3.77 6.04
N HIS A 111 3.37 -3.34 5.08
CA HIS A 111 3.41 -1.96 4.60
C HIS A 111 3.02 -0.95 5.69
N VAL A 112 2.04 -1.24 6.56
CA VAL A 112 1.72 -0.36 7.71
C VAL A 112 2.96 -0.15 8.58
N TYR A 113 3.69 -1.22 8.90
CA TYR A 113 4.96 -1.11 9.63
C TYR A 113 5.99 -0.24 8.91
N GLN A 114 6.14 -0.40 7.60
CA GLN A 114 7.06 0.41 6.81
C GLN A 114 6.64 1.90 6.78
N TYR A 115 5.34 2.19 6.72
CA TYR A 115 4.81 3.55 6.88
C TYR A 115 5.08 4.11 8.28
N GLU A 116 4.97 3.30 9.33
CA GLU A 116 5.31 3.73 10.70
C GLU A 116 6.79 4.09 10.83
N LEU A 117 7.69 3.34 10.20
CA LEU A 117 9.11 3.69 10.12
C LEU A 117 9.35 4.97 9.31
N GLY A 118 8.60 5.16 8.22
CA GLY A 118 8.67 6.38 7.41
C GLY A 118 8.06 7.61 8.08
N GLY A 119 7.19 7.42 9.08
CA GLY A 119 6.57 8.48 9.88
C GLY A 119 5.38 9.19 9.20
N SER A 120 5.29 9.22 7.87
CA SER A 120 4.13 9.77 7.14
C SER A 120 4.02 9.21 5.72
N ILE A 121 2.85 9.40 5.10
CA ILE A 121 2.63 9.06 3.69
C ILE A 121 3.61 9.85 2.80
N ALA A 122 3.76 11.14 3.05
CA ALA A 122 4.65 12.03 2.30
C ALA A 122 6.13 11.65 2.41
N ALA A 123 6.56 11.05 3.53
CA ALA A 123 7.93 10.59 3.72
C ALA A 123 8.18 9.19 3.13
N PHE A 124 7.20 8.28 3.21
CA PHE A 124 7.33 6.91 2.72
C PHE A 124 7.21 6.81 1.19
N LEU A 125 6.20 7.45 0.59
CA LEU A 125 5.89 7.27 -0.84
C LEU A 125 7.05 7.62 -1.79
N PRO A 126 7.86 8.68 -1.57
CA PRO A 126 9.03 8.94 -2.42
C PRO A 126 9.99 7.75 -2.51
N VAL A 127 10.28 7.10 -1.37
CA VAL A 127 11.19 5.94 -1.33
C VAL A 127 10.56 4.75 -2.04
N TYR A 128 9.30 4.44 -1.73
CA TYR A 128 8.60 3.30 -2.29
C TYR A 128 8.41 3.40 -3.82
N LEU A 129 7.94 4.55 -4.30
CA LEU A 129 7.75 4.77 -5.73
C LEU A 129 9.08 4.85 -6.49
N GLN A 130 10.15 5.35 -5.86
CA GLN A 130 11.49 5.31 -6.45
C GLN A 130 11.97 3.86 -6.65
N GLN A 131 11.80 2.99 -5.64
CA GLN A 131 12.14 1.57 -5.78
C GLN A 131 11.38 0.93 -6.94
N ILE A 132 10.06 1.11 -6.99
CA ILE A 132 9.22 0.56 -8.05
C ILE A 132 9.65 1.09 -9.44
N ALA A 133 9.93 2.39 -9.56
CA ALA A 133 10.37 2.96 -10.82
C ALA A 133 11.75 2.45 -11.25
N SER A 134 12.65 2.17 -10.31
CA SER A 134 14.01 1.73 -10.56
C SER A 134 14.15 0.24 -10.86
N VAL A 135 13.41 -0.61 -10.15
CA VAL A 135 13.57 -2.07 -10.24
C VAL A 135 12.30 -2.84 -10.60
N CYS A 136 11.17 -2.16 -10.82
CA CYS A 136 9.83 -2.72 -10.96
C CYS A 136 9.20 -3.20 -9.64
N TYR A 137 7.88 -3.38 -9.64
CA TYR A 137 7.09 -3.71 -8.44
C TYR A 137 7.54 -5.01 -7.77
N TYR A 138 7.72 -6.08 -8.54
CA TYR A 138 8.09 -7.39 -7.98
C TYR A 138 9.50 -7.41 -7.36
N ASP A 139 10.42 -6.59 -7.84
CA ASP A 139 11.80 -6.57 -7.34
C ASP A 139 12.07 -5.42 -6.37
N ALA A 140 11.07 -4.57 -6.08
CA ALA A 140 11.22 -3.48 -5.12
C ALA A 140 11.54 -4.01 -3.72
N PRO A 141 12.59 -3.51 -3.03
CA PRO A 141 12.98 -4.01 -1.72
C PRO A 141 11.87 -3.99 -0.65
N LEU A 142 11.04 -2.95 -0.62
CA LEU A 142 9.89 -2.86 0.30
C LEU A 142 8.81 -3.92 0.00
N GLU A 143 8.66 -4.29 -1.26
CA GLU A 143 7.77 -5.34 -1.72
C GLU A 143 8.31 -6.74 -1.38
N GLN A 144 9.62 -6.94 -1.52
CA GLN A 144 10.29 -8.17 -1.09
C GLN A 144 10.20 -8.37 0.42
N ASP A 145 10.36 -7.30 1.19
CA ASP A 145 10.16 -7.31 2.64
C ASP A 145 8.70 -7.62 3.03
N ALA A 146 7.71 -7.06 2.31
CA ALA A 146 6.30 -7.40 2.49
C ALA A 146 6.04 -8.90 2.25
N ARG A 147 6.51 -9.43 1.12
CA ARG A 147 6.40 -10.87 0.78
C ARG A 147 7.09 -11.77 1.79
N ALA A 148 8.27 -11.39 2.27
CA ALA A 148 9.02 -12.19 3.26
C ALA A 148 8.31 -12.29 4.62
N ASN A 149 7.35 -11.40 4.90
CA ASN A 149 6.57 -11.37 6.14
C ASN A 149 5.12 -11.84 5.96
N GLU A 150 4.76 -12.34 4.78
CA GLU A 150 3.48 -13.01 4.54
C GLU A 150 3.30 -14.22 5.46
N ARG A 151 2.08 -14.40 5.98
CA ARG A 151 1.70 -15.49 6.89
C ARG A 151 0.50 -16.25 6.36
N ASP A 152 0.53 -17.57 6.45
CA ASP A 152 -0.60 -18.40 6.06
C ASP A 152 -1.69 -18.49 7.17
N THR A 153 -1.36 -18.08 8.39
CA THR A 153 -2.25 -18.11 9.55
C THR A 153 -2.14 -16.83 10.38
N ALA A 154 -3.24 -16.47 11.05
CA ALA A 154 -3.31 -15.35 11.99
C ALA A 154 -2.38 -15.51 13.20
#